data_AF-A0A7X6Z7Y2-F1
#
_entry.id   AF-A0A7X6Z7Y2-F1
#
_cell.length_a   1.000
_cell.length_b   1.000
_cell.length_c   1.000
_cell.angle_alpha   90.00
_cell.angle_beta   90.00
_cell.angle_gamma   90.00
#
_symmetry.space_group_name_H-M   'P 1'
#
loop_
_entity.id
_entity.type
_entity.pdbx_description
1 polymer ?
#
loop_
_entity_poly.entity_id
_entity_poly.type
_entity_poly.pdbx_seq_one_letter_code
_entity_poly.pdbx_strand_id
1 'polypeptide(L)' 'MTETRYFCPLLKKDIDASFCRDITYAAEGRISQAVIPEISNWEYAKDVCADCVNAYWNKNNMPTPTIKET' A
#
# COMPACT_ATOMS: atom_id res chain seq x y z
N MET A 1 19.61 -7.61 5.89
CA MET A 1 18.46 -6.96 6.54
C MET A 1 17.26 -7.84 6.26
N THR A 2 16.53 -8.28 7.29
CA THR A 2 15.37 -9.15 7.12
C THR A 2 14.22 -8.29 6.61
N GLU A 3 13.87 -8.40 5.33
CA GLU A 3 12.72 -7.69 4.78
C GLU A 3 11.46 -8.13 5.52
N THR A 4 10.75 -7.16 6.10
CA THR A 4 9.50 -7.42 6.82
C THR A 4 8.39 -7.63 5.81
N ARG A 5 7.76 -8.81 5.87
CA ARG A 5 6.66 -9.22 5.00
C ARG A 5 5.33 -9.15 5.71
N TYR A 6 4.29 -8.77 4.97
CA TYR A 6 2.92 -8.64 5.46
C TYR A 6 1.94 -9.33 4.52
N PHE A 7 0.92 -9.96 5.07
CA PHE A 7 -0.15 -10.54 4.26
C PHE A 7 -0.95 -9.44 3.57
N CYS A 8 -1.00 -9.49 2.23
CA CYS A 8 -1.80 -8.59 1.42
C CYS A 8 -3.14 -9.24 1.08
N PRO A 9 -4.28 -8.71 1.55
CA PRO A 9 -5.60 -9.25 1.23
C PRO A 9 -5.99 -9.11 -0.25
N LEU A 10 -5.43 -8.14 -0.97
CA LEU A 10 -5.69 -7.93 -2.39
C LEU A 10 -5.05 -9.04 -3.23
N LEU A 11 -3.82 -9.43 -2.89
CA LEU A 11 -3.05 -10.43 -3.63
C LEU A 11 -3.10 -11.82 -3.00
N LYS A 12 -3.72 -11.95 -1.82
CA LYS A 12 -3.83 -13.17 -1.02
C LYS A 12 -2.49 -13.87 -0.78
N LYS A 13 -1.43 -13.09 -0.60
CA LYS A 13 -0.05 -13.56 -0.38
C LYS A 13 0.70 -12.60 0.52
N ASP A 14 1.78 -13.08 1.14
CA ASP A 14 2.72 -12.23 1.84
C ASP A 14 3.55 -11.41 0.83
N ILE A 15 3.66 -10.11 1.09
CA ILE A 15 4.42 -9.17 0.28
C ILE A 15 5.36 -8.33 1.14
N ASP A 16 6.41 -7.82 0.53
CA ASP A 16 7.35 -6.93 1.21
C ASP A 16 6.69 -5.58 1.55
N ALA A 17 7.14 -4.96 2.64
CA ALA A 17 6.65 -3.66 3.10
C ALA A 17 6.70 -2.56 2.03
N SER A 18 7.76 -2.60 1.20
CA SER A 18 7.94 -1.69 0.05
C SER A 18 6.81 -1.83 -0.96
N PHE A 19 6.44 -3.07 -1.31
CA PHE A 19 5.37 -3.32 -2.27
C PHE A 19 4.00 -2.93 -1.71
N CYS A 20 3.75 -3.16 -0.42
CA CYS A 20 2.52 -2.71 0.24
C CYS A 20 2.35 -1.19 0.18
N ARG A 21 3.46 -0.44 0.37
CA ARG A 21 3.49 1.02 0.22
C ARG A 21 3.19 1.44 -1.22
N ASP A 22 3.76 0.77 -2.20
CA ASP A 22 3.55 1.11 -3.60
C ASP A 22 2.09 0.88 -4.02
N ILE A 23 1.45 -0.21 -3.58
CA ILE A 23 0.01 -0.45 -3.78
C ILE A 23 -0.81 0.69 -3.19
N THR A 24 -0.47 1.12 -1.98
CA THR A 24 -1.16 2.24 -1.31
C THR A 24 -1.02 3.53 -2.10
N TYR A 25 0.18 3.87 -2.56
CA TYR A 25 0.42 5.07 -3.35
C TYR A 25 -0.30 5.03 -4.70
N ALA A 26 -0.37 3.86 -5.34
CA ALA A 26 -1.10 3.68 -6.58
C ALA A 26 -2.63 3.77 -6.37
N ALA A 27 -3.14 3.27 -5.24
CA ALA A 27 -4.55 3.38 -4.86
C ALA A 27 -4.95 4.84 -4.61
N GLU A 28 -4.10 5.62 -3.94
CA GLU A 28 -4.27 7.07 -3.73
C GLU A 28 -4.01 7.92 -4.99
N GLY A 29 -3.53 7.32 -6.09
CA GLY A 29 -3.21 8.03 -7.32
C GLY A 29 -1.91 8.84 -7.28
N ARG A 30 -1.05 8.62 -6.28
CA ARG A 30 0.28 9.25 -6.18
C ARG A 30 1.28 8.70 -7.20
N ILE A 31 1.13 7.42 -7.56
CA ILE A 31 1.91 6.78 -8.64
C ILE A 31 0.95 6.08 -9.61
N SER A 32 1.43 5.81 -10.82
CA SER A 32 0.62 5.14 -11.83
C SER A 32 0.27 3.72 -11.41
N GLN A 33 -1.00 3.35 -11.48
CA GLN A 33 -1.49 1.99 -11.25
C GLN A 33 -0.85 0.95 -12.18
N ALA A 34 -0.36 1.38 -13.35
CA ALA A 34 0.31 0.50 -14.31
C ALA A 34 1.61 -0.12 -13.79
N VAL A 35 2.22 0.44 -12.73
CA VAL A 35 3.43 -0.13 -12.12
C VAL A 35 3.13 -1.39 -11.29
N ILE A 36 1.86 -1.66 -11.00
CA ILE A 36 1.40 -2.81 -10.22
C ILE A 36 0.33 -3.57 -11.03
N PRO A 37 0.75 -4.33 -12.05
CA PRO A 37 -0.18 -5.05 -12.93
C PRO A 37 -0.93 -6.19 -12.22
N GLU A 38 -0.48 -6.58 -11.03
CA GLU A 38 -1.11 -7.63 -10.21
C GLU A 38 -2.47 -7.21 -9.63
N ILE A 39 -2.74 -5.91 -9.53
CA ILE A 39 -4.00 -5.37 -9.05
C ILE A 39 -4.91 -5.11 -10.24
N SER A 40 -5.98 -5.90 -10.36
CA SER A 40 -6.98 -5.75 -11.42
C SER A 40 -8.19 -4.89 -11.02
N ASN A 41 -8.49 -4.80 -9.72
CA ASN A 41 -9.62 -4.02 -9.21
C ASN A 41 -9.14 -2.90 -8.28
N TRP A 42 -8.89 -1.73 -8.86
CA TRP A 42 -8.41 -0.55 -8.14
C TRP A 42 -9.49 0.15 -7.32
N GLU A 43 -10.77 -0.04 -7.64
CA GLU A 43 -11.85 0.48 -6.79
C GLU A 43 -11.87 -0.25 -5.44
N TYR A 44 -11.75 -1.58 -5.46
CA TYR A 44 -11.60 -2.38 -4.25
C TYR A 44 -10.26 -2.13 -3.53
N ALA A 45 -9.18 -1.93 -4.29
CA ALA A 45 -7.87 -1.62 -3.71
C ALA A 45 -7.89 -0.31 -2.89
N LYS A 46 -8.63 0.72 -3.33
CA LYS A 46 -8.76 1.98 -2.59
C LYS A 46 -9.38 1.79 -1.20
N ASP A 47 -10.44 1.00 -1.13
CA ASP A 47 -11.15 0.71 0.13
C ASP A 47 -10.24 -0.07 1.09
N VAL A 48 -9.68 -1.19 0.62
CA VAL A 48 -8.77 -2.04 1.40
C VAL A 48 -7.48 -1.32 1.78
N CYS A 49 -6.90 -0.51 0.89
CA CYS A 49 -5.68 0.24 1.19
C CYS A 49 -5.94 1.39 2.15
N ALA A 50 -7.11 2.02 2.14
CA ALA A 50 -7.47 3.00 3.17
C ALA A 50 -7.52 2.34 4.57
N ASP A 51 -8.05 1.12 4.65
CA ASP A 51 -8.03 0.32 5.87
C ASP A 51 -6.63 -0.16 6.25
N CYS A 52 -5.81 -0.60 5.28
CA CYS A 52 -4.42 -0.94 5.52
C CYS A 52 -3.61 0.28 5.98
N VAL A 53 -3.88 1.48 5.44
CA VAL A 53 -3.28 2.73 5.90
C VAL A 53 -3.69 3.00 7.35
N ASN A 54 -4.99 2.95 7.64
CA ASN A 54 -5.48 3.16 9.00
C ASN A 54 -4.94 2.12 9.99
N ALA A 55 -4.81 0.85 9.62
CA ALA A 55 -4.32 -0.21 10.49
C ALA A 55 -2.79 -0.21 10.63
N TYR A 56 -2.05 0.05 9.54
CA TYR A 56 -0.59 0.00 9.54
C TYR A 56 0.05 1.27 10.13
N TRP A 57 -0.51 2.44 9.85
CA TRP A 57 0.03 3.72 10.30
C TRP A 57 -0.33 4.01 11.76
N ASN A 58 -1.59 3.75 12.19
CA ASN A 58 -1.98 3.95 13.59
C ASN A 58 -1.32 2.95 14.54
N LYS A 59 -1.10 1.69 14.10
CA LYS A 59 -0.54 0.65 14.99
C LYS A 59 0.98 0.74 15.17
N ASN A 60 1.69 1.34 14.21
CA ASN A 60 3.16 1.42 14.23
C ASN A 60 3.72 2.85 14.41
N ASN A 61 2.87 3.87 14.66
CA ASN A 61 3.29 5.26 14.85
C ASN A 61 4.23 5.77 13.73
N MET A 62 4.02 5.29 12.50
CA MET A 62 4.83 5.76 11.37
C MET A 62 4.43 7.18 10.99
N PRO A 63 5.40 8.06 10.68
CA PRO A 63 5.12 9.46 10.41
C PRO A 63 4.39 9.61 9.09
N THR A 64 3.11 10.03 9.10
CA THR A 64 2.27 10.29 7.93
C THR A 64 3.12 10.75 6.75
N PRO A 65 3.05 10.07 5.59
CA PRO A 65 4.04 10.28 4.55
C PRO A 65 3.92 11.72 4.06
N THR A 66 4.94 12.54 4.36
CA THR A 66 4.97 13.94 3.96
C THR A 66 4.95 13.98 2.44
N ILE A 67 3.87 14.51 1.89
CA ILE A 67 3.73 14.75 0.46
C ILE A 67 4.84 15.75 0.11
N LYS A 68 5.86 15.32 -0.62
CA LYS A 68 6.70 16.29 -1.33
C LYS A 68 5.88 16.75 -2.53
N GLU A 69 5.19 17.88 -2.36
CA GLU A 69 4.77 18.66 -3.51
C GLU A 69 6.04 19.12 -4.23
N THR A 70 6.24 18.55 -5.42
CA THR A 70 7.12 18.93 -6.55
C THR A 70 8.54 19.39 -6.23
#